data_AF-A0A1B1DT77-F1
#
_entry.id   AF-A0A1B1DT77-F1
#
_cell.length_a   1.000
_cell.length_b   1.000
_cell.length_c   1.000
_cell.angle_alpha   90.00
_cell.angle_beta   90.00
_cell.angle_gamma   90.00
#
_symmetry.space_group_name_H-M   'P 1'
#
loop_
_entity.id
_entity.type
_entity.pdbx_description
1 polymer ?
#
loop_
_entity_poly.entity_id
_entity_poly.type
_entity_poly.pdbx_seq_one_letter_code
_entity_poly.pdbx_strand_id
1 'polypeptide(L)' 'MNNQDFAETEQAARAIRKLLNGEIDTIKLENGNELKIRSRDEKYDDAHKRYKDKTNYSFIDNSEEENV' A
#
# COMPACT_ATOMS: atom_id res chain seq x y z
N MET A 1 -5.25 -28.05 -10.47
CA MET A 1 -4.64 -27.48 -9.25
C MET A 1 -5.48 -26.29 -8.87
N ASN A 2 -6.13 -26.33 -7.71
CA ASN A 2 -7.00 -25.24 -7.27
C ASN A 2 -6.09 -24.08 -6.83
N ASN A 3 -6.22 -22.93 -7.46
CA ASN A 3 -5.34 -21.77 -7.28
C ASN A 3 -5.70 -21.00 -5.99
N GLN A 4 -5.87 -21.73 -4.90
CA GLN A 4 -6.40 -21.21 -3.63
C GLN A 4 -5.46 -20.14 -3.04
N ASP A 5 -4.14 -20.34 -3.18
CA ASP A 5 -3.12 -19.36 -2.80
C ASP A 5 -3.26 -18.03 -3.54
N PHE A 6 -3.71 -18.08 -4.81
CA PHE A 6 -3.94 -16.86 -5.60
C PHE A 6 -5.16 -16.09 -5.11
N ALA A 7 -6.27 -16.78 -4.81
CA ALA A 7 -7.49 -16.15 -4.32
C ALA A 7 -7.28 -15.49 -2.95
N GLU A 8 -6.53 -16.13 -2.06
CA GLU A 8 -6.17 -15.58 -0.75
C GLU A 8 -5.25 -14.35 -0.89
N THR A 9 -4.26 -14.43 -1.78
CA THR A 9 -3.36 -13.31 -2.10
C THR A 9 -4.11 -12.11 -2.70
N GLU A 10 -5.04 -12.35 -3.63
CA GLU A 10 -5.85 -11.31 -4.25
C GLU A 10 -6.73 -10.60 -3.21
N GLN A 11 -7.37 -11.36 -2.32
CA GLN A 11 -8.20 -10.81 -1.26
C GLN A 11 -7.38 -9.95 -0.28
N ALA A 12 -6.20 -10.41 0.10
CA ALA A 12 -5.28 -9.64 0.95
C ALA A 12 -4.86 -8.32 0.27
N ALA A 13 -4.44 -8.38 -1.00
CA ALA A 13 -4.05 -7.21 -1.77
C ALA A 13 -5.20 -6.20 -1.91
N ARG A 14 -6.43 -6.69 -2.14
CA ARG A 14 -7.62 -5.84 -2.24
C ARG A 14 -7.95 -5.15 -0.93
N ALA A 15 -7.83 -5.86 0.20
CA ALA A 15 -8.03 -5.28 1.52
C ALA A 15 -6.99 -4.19 1.81
N ILE A 16 -5.71 -4.44 1.53
CA ILE A 16 -4.63 -3.45 1.69
C ILE A 16 -4.89 -2.20 0.84
N ARG A 17 -5.30 -2.37 -0.42
CA ARG A 17 -5.64 -1.24 -1.30
C ARG A 17 -6.75 -0.37 -0.72
N LYS A 18 -7.82 -1.00 -0.20
CA LYS A 18 -8.92 -0.28 0.46
C LYS A 18 -8.45 0.49 1.69
N LEU A 19 -7.59 -0.13 2.50
CA LEU A 19 -7.02 0.51 3.68
C LEU A 19 -6.18 1.75 3.30
N LEU A 20 -5.33 1.63 2.28
CA LEU A 20 -4.51 2.74 1.76
C LEU A 20 -5.33 3.87 1.16
N ASN A 21 -6.47 3.56 0.54
CA ASN A 21 -7.40 4.55 -0.02
C ASN A 21 -8.28 5.23 1.05
N GLY A 22 -8.28 4.74 2.30
CA GLY A 22 -9.20 5.21 3.34
C GLY A 22 -10.64 4.72 3.15
N GLU A 23 -10.87 3.67 2.35
CA GLU A 23 -12.18 3.03 2.21
C GLU A 23 -12.53 2.18 3.44
N ILE A 24 -11.52 1.70 4.15
CA ILE A 24 -11.63 1.00 5.44
C ILE A 24 -10.55 1.55 6.38
N ASP A 25 -10.83 1.54 7.69
CA ASP A 25 -9.90 2.07 8.70
C ASP A 25 -8.91 1.02 9.24
N THR A 26 -9.30 -0.26 9.18
CA THR A 26 -8.54 -1.36 9.77
C THR A 26 -8.76 -2.68 9.01
N ILE A 27 -7.79 -3.58 9.08
CA ILE A 27 -7.86 -4.96 8.62
C ILE A 27 -7.58 -5.88 9.81
N LYS A 28 -8.51 -6.80 10.10
CA LYS A 28 -8.30 -7.83 11.13
C LYS A 28 -7.46 -8.97 10.58
N LEU A 29 -6.42 -9.34 11.30
CA LEU A 29 -5.52 -10.45 10.99
C LEU A 29 -5.99 -11.73 11.68
N GLU A 30 -5.58 -12.89 11.16
CA GLU A 30 -5.97 -14.20 11.69
C GLU A 30 -5.52 -14.42 13.14
N ASN A 31 -4.39 -13.82 13.54
CA ASN A 31 -3.89 -13.84 14.91
C ASN A 31 -4.69 -12.94 15.88
N GLY A 32 -5.77 -12.30 15.41
CA GLY A 32 -6.62 -11.42 16.20
C GLY A 32 -6.15 -9.97 16.28
N ASN A 33 -4.98 -9.65 15.75
CA ASN A 33 -4.47 -8.29 15.69
C ASN A 33 -5.15 -7.47 14.58
N GLU A 34 -4.98 -6.15 14.65
CA GLU A 34 -5.56 -5.22 13.69
C GLU A 34 -4.48 -4.37 13.02
N LEU A 35 -4.50 -4.34 11.69
CA LEU A 35 -3.66 -3.49 10.86
C LEU A 35 -4.42 -2.21 10.51
N LYS A 36 -3.92 -1.06 10.96
CA LYS A 36 -4.49 0.26 10.69
C LYS A 36 -3.42 1.23 10.21
N ILE A 37 -3.79 2.19 9.36
CA ILE A 37 -2.89 3.26 8.94
C ILE A 37 -3.03 4.41 9.94
N ARG A 38 -1.90 4.97 10.39
CA ARG A 38 -1.92 6.16 11.24
C ARG A 38 -2.49 7.33 10.45
N SER A 39 -3.50 8.00 11.01
CA SER A 39 -4.11 9.17 10.38
C SER A 39 -3.06 10.26 10.16
N ARG A 40 -3.13 10.92 9.01
CA ARG A 40 -2.16 11.91 8.55
C ARG A 40 -2.01 13.11 9.50
N ASP A 41 -3.06 13.42 10.27
CA ASP A 41 -3.09 14.59 11.15
C ASP A 41 -2.11 14.56 12.33
N GLU A 42 -1.61 13.39 12.74
CA GLU A 42 -0.72 13.29 13.91
C GLU A 42 0.75 13.62 13.60
N LYS A 43 1.10 13.89 12.33
CA LYS A 43 2.50 14.17 11.92
C LYS A 43 2.68 15.34 10.95
N TYR A 44 1.63 16.10 10.63
CA TYR A 44 1.79 17.27 9.75
C TYR A 44 2.39 18.50 10.43
N ASP A 45 2.44 18.56 11.77
CA ASP A 45 3.09 19.69 12.46
C ASP A 45 4.64 19.63 12.41
N ASP A 46 5.23 18.44 12.23
CA ASP A 46 6.71 18.30 12.21
C ASP A 46 7.27 18.07 10.79
N ALA A 47 6.46 17.57 9.85
CA ALA A 47 6.92 17.26 8.49
C ALA A 47 7.00 18.47 7.55
N HIS A 48 6.28 19.57 7.84
CA HIS A 48 6.28 20.74 6.98
C HIS A 48 7.54 21.61 7.07
N LYS A 49 8.50 21.28 7.96
CA LYS A 49 9.72 22.08 8.12
C LYS A 49 10.92 21.61 7.30
N ARG A 50 10.84 20.51 6.52
CA ARG A 50 12.07 19.93 5.91
C ARG A 50 12.08 19.50 4.45
N TYR A 51 11.00 19.58 3.67
CA TYR A 51 11.08 19.13 2.28
C TYR A 51 10.58 20.19 1.29
N LYS A 52 11.41 21.23 1.18
CA LYS A 52 11.56 22.01 -0.03
C LYS A 52 12.50 21.23 -0.97
N ASP A 53 12.08 20.05 -1.42
CA ASP A 53 12.84 19.35 -2.45
C ASP A 53 11.91 18.65 -3.42
N LYS A 54 12.32 18.76 -4.68
CA LYS A 54 11.55 18.47 -5.89
C LYS A 54 11.06 17.03 -5.88
N THR A 55 9.86 16.86 -6.41
CA THR A 55 9.19 15.61 -6.79
C THR A 55 10.14 14.42 -7.02
N ASN A 56 10.38 13.61 -5.98
CA ASN A 56 11.21 12.40 -6.01
C ASN A 56 10.37 11.15 -6.37
N TYR A 57 9.65 11.19 -7.49
CA TYR A 57 8.97 10.01 -8.02
C TYR A 57 9.57 9.66 -9.38
N SER A 58 10.29 8.54 -9.46
CA SER A 58 10.72 7.91 -10.70
C SER A 58 9.95 6.59 -10.87
N PHE A 59 9.32 6.41 -12.04
CA PHE A 59 8.73 5.13 -12.42
C PHE A 59 9.85 4.19 -12.88
N ILE A 60 9.84 2.95 -12.40
CA ILE A 60 10.68 1.89 -12.96
C ILE A 60 9.87 1.34 -14.14
N ASP A 61 10.34 1.61 -15.35
CA ASP A 61 9.81 1.00 -16.56
C ASP A 61 10.51 -0.37 -16.77
N ASN A 62 9.73 -1.45 -16.74
CA ASN A 62 10.21 -2.81 -17.00
C ASN A 62 9.87 -3.26 -18.43
N SER A 63 9.92 -2.38 -19.42
CA SER A 63 9.95 -2.80 -20.83
C SER A 63 11.33 -3.39 -21.15
N GLU A 64 11.59 -4.61 -20.69
CA GLU A 64 12.60 -5.42 -21.36
C GLU A 64 12.03 -5.78 -22.74
N GLU A 65 12.68 -5.25 -23.78
CA GLU A 65 12.41 -5.60 -25.18
C GLU A 65 12.41 -7.13 -25.32
N GLU A 66 11.23 -7.69 -25.60
CA GLU A 66 11.12 -9.02 -26.19
C GLU A 66 11.80 -8.95 -27.57
N ASN A 67 13.11 -9.25 -27.62
CA ASN A 67 13.80 -9.51 -28.88
C ASN A 67 13.27 -10.84 -29.42
N VAL A 68 12.29 -10.76 -30.31
CA VAL A 68 11.79 -11.86 -31.15
C VAL A 68 12.65 -11.99 -32.41
#